data_AF-A0A3C0SWW8-F1
#
_entry.id   AF-A0A3C0SWW8-F1
#
_cell.length_a   1.000
_cell.length_b   1.000
_cell.length_c   1.000
_cell.angle_alpha   90.00
_cell.angle_beta   90.00
_cell.angle_gamma   90.00
#
_symmetry.space_group_name_H-M   'P 1'
#
loop_
_entity.id
_entity.type
_entity.pdbx_description
1 polymer ?
#
loop_
_entity_poly.entity_id
_entity_poly.type
_entity_poly.pdbx_seq_one_letter_code
_entity_poly.pdbx_strand_id
1 'polypeptide(L)'
;MKESGIPHHFRTTVVPGFVSIKVIKDILKLVEGEGTYVLQGFRPGNTLDPAYSKMLPPEPALLEEMQAMFSEKNIDCALRYNN
;
A
#
# COMPACT_ATOMS: atom_id res chain seq x y z
N MET A 1 -7.11 -3.55 -17.87
CA MET A 1 -7.95 -3.48 -16.64
C MET A 1 -9.07 -2.44 -16.75
N LYS A 2 -8.89 -1.29 -17.41
CA LYS A 2 -9.88 -0.20 -17.46
C LYS A 2 -11.15 -0.44 -18.32
N GLU A 3 -11.23 -1.51 -19.11
CA GLU A 3 -12.28 -1.65 -20.14
C GLU A 3 -13.50 -2.48 -19.70
N SER A 4 -13.46 -3.13 -18.53
CA SER A 4 -14.56 -4.02 -18.10
C SER A 4 -15.72 -3.31 -17.39
N GLY A 5 -15.56 -2.05 -16.97
CA GLY A 5 -16.57 -1.30 -16.20
C GLY A 5 -16.80 -1.84 -14.78
N ILE A 6 -15.98 -2.78 -14.31
CA ILE A 6 -16.07 -3.37 -12.97
C ILE A 6 -15.24 -2.53 -12.00
N PRO A 7 -15.76 -2.14 -10.82
CA PRO A 7 -14.96 -1.49 -9.79
C PRO A 7 -13.77 -2.35 -9.38
N HIS A 8 -12.58 -1.73 -9.39
CA HIS A 8 -11.34 -2.41 -9.00
C HIS A 8 -10.94 -2.03 -7.58
N HIS A 9 -10.41 -3.01 -6.86
CA HIS A 9 -9.84 -2.84 -5.53
C HIS A 9 -8.35 -3.16 -5.60
N PHE A 10 -7.51 -2.20 -5.22
CA PHE A 10 -6.07 -2.35 -5.21
C PHE A 10 -5.56 -2.46 -3.78
N ARG A 11 -4.47 -3.20 -3.60
CA ARG A 11 -3.80 -3.31 -2.30
C ARG A 11 -2.30 -3.43 -2.49
N THR A 12 -1.56 -2.72 -1.64
CA THR A 12 -0.11 -2.91 -1.47
C THR A 12 0.22 -3.21 -0.02
N THR A 13 0.99 -4.27 0.20
CA THR A 13 1.61 -4.55 1.49
C THR A 13 2.92 -3.78 1.58
N VAL A 14 3.00 -2.81 2.50
CA VAL A 14 4.16 -1.96 2.72
C VAL A 14 5.17 -2.70 3.58
N VAL A 15 6.17 -3.28 2.92
CA VAL A 15 7.33 -3.90 3.57
C VAL A 15 8.47 -2.87 3.62
N PRO A 16 9.00 -2.53 4.81
CA PRO A 16 10.12 -1.60 4.92
C PRO A 16 11.30 -2.02 4.05
N GLY A 17 11.89 -1.07 3.32
CA GLY A 17 13.00 -1.31 2.39
C GLY A 17 12.57 -1.76 0.99
N PHE A 18 11.33 -2.23 0.79
CA PHE A 18 10.82 -2.63 -0.54
C PHE A 18 9.83 -1.60 -1.10
N VAL A 19 8.92 -1.13 -0.25
CA VAL A 19 7.91 -0.14 -0.64
C VAL A 19 8.32 1.21 -0.08
N SER A 20 8.89 2.04 -0.95
CA SER A 20 9.26 3.42 -0.63
C SER A 20 8.22 4.42 -1.14
N ILE A 21 8.32 5.67 -0.69
CA ILE A 21 7.54 6.79 -1.24
C ILE A 21 7.66 6.87 -2.77
N LYS A 22 8.84 6.59 -3.33
CA LYS A 22 9.02 6.56 -4.79
C LYS A 22 8.15 5.48 -5.44
N VAL A 23 8.10 4.28 -4.86
CA VAL A 23 7.24 3.18 -5.36
C VAL A 23 5.78 3.59 -5.32
N ILE A 24 5.32 4.26 -4.25
CA ILE A 24 3.95 4.78 -4.16
C ILE A 24 3.67 5.83 -5.24
N LYS A 25 4.60 6.75 -5.51
CA LYS A 25 4.47 7.72 -6.63
C LYS A 25 4.30 7.02 -7.97
N ASP A 26 5.02 5.92 -8.20
CA ASP A 26 4.93 5.16 -9.44
C ASP A 26 3.61 4.37 -9.52
N ILE A 27 3.12 3.82 -8.40
CA ILE A 27 1.80 3.19 -8.30
C ILE A 27 0.67 4.17 -8.59
N LEU A 28 0.71 5.39 -8.03
CA LEU A 28 -0.34 6.41 -8.22
C LEU A 28 -0.59 6.70 -9.70
N LYS A 29 0.47 6.73 -10.52
CA LYS A 29 0.37 6.92 -11.98
C LYS A 29 -0.37 5.78 -12.68
N LEU A 30 -0.36 4.58 -12.10
CA LEU A 30 -1.01 3.38 -12.66
C LEU A 30 -2.48 3.28 -12.27
N VAL A 31 -2.84 3.78 -11.08
CA VAL A 31 -4.18 3.66 -10.51
C VAL A 31 -5.03 4.93 -10.62
N GLU A 32 -4.52 5.98 -11.29
CA GLU A 32 -5.32 7.15 -11.63
C GLU A 32 -6.55 6.75 -12.45
N GLY A 33 -7.74 7.04 -11.90
CA GLY A 33 -8.99 7.07 -12.64
C GLY A 33 -10.17 6.30 -12.05
N GLU A 34 -9.97 5.23 -11.26
CA GLU A 34 -11.09 4.47 -10.67
C GLU A 34 -10.61 3.37 -9.70
N GLY A 35 -11.32 3.18 -8.59
CA GLY A 35 -11.11 2.10 -7.62
C GLY A 35 -10.75 2.58 -6.21
N THR A 36 -10.89 1.68 -5.24
CA THR A 36 -10.42 1.94 -3.85
C THR A 36 -9.05 1.30 -3.64
N TYR A 37 -8.24 1.93 -2.80
CA TYR A 37 -6.89 1.49 -2.50
C TYR A 37 -6.75 1.09 -1.03
N VAL A 38 -5.91 0.10 -0.75
CA VAL A 38 -5.56 -0.30 0.62
C VAL A 38 -4.04 -0.36 0.76
N LEU A 39 -3.51 0.44 1.69
CA LEU A 39 -2.14 0.27 2.17
C LEU A 39 -2.16 -0.60 3.42
N GLN A 40 -1.57 -1.78 3.30
CA GLN A 40 -1.49 -2.75 4.38
C GLN A 40 -0.08 -2.76 4.96
N GLY A 41 0.05 -2.55 6.27
CA GLY A 41 1.34 -2.72 6.94
C GLY A 41 1.83 -4.17 6.86
N PHE A 42 3.12 -4.37 6.56
CA PHE A 42 3.73 -5.70 6.64
C PHE A 42 3.71 -6.22 8.08
N ARG A 43 3.34 -7.49 8.25
CA ARG A 43 3.33 -8.18 9.54
C ARG A 43 4.43 -9.25 9.56
N PRO A 44 5.50 -9.08 10.36
CA PRO A 44 6.46 -10.15 10.60
C PRO A 44 5.83 -11.30 11.38
N GLY A 45 6.36 -12.51 11.24
CA GLY A 45 5.90 -13.72 11.93
C GLY A 45 5.83 -14.92 11.00
N ASN A 46 4.68 -15.13 10.36
CA ASN A 46 4.49 -16.20 9.37
C ASN A 46 4.78 -15.68 7.96
N THR A 47 6.06 -15.64 7.60
CA THR A 47 6.55 -15.16 6.30
C THR A 47 6.98 -16.32 5.41
N LEU A 48 6.88 -16.15 4.09
CA LEU A 48 7.31 -17.17 3.12
C LEU A 48 8.81 -17.47 3.26
N ASP A 49 9.62 -16.41 3.36
CA ASP A 49 11.03 -16.52 3.70
C ASP A 49 11.21 -16.20 5.20
N PRO A 50 11.74 -17.15 6.01
CA PRO A 50 11.98 -16.96 7.43
C PRO A 50 12.85 -15.75 7.77
N ALA A 51 13.71 -15.27 6.88
CA ALA A 51 14.53 -14.08 7.11
C ALA A 51 13.68 -12.82 7.38
N TYR A 52 12.48 -12.77 6.81
CA TYR A 52 11.55 -11.64 6.94
C TYR A 52 10.72 -11.69 8.23
N SER A 53 10.74 -12.82 8.95
CA SER A 53 10.01 -12.98 10.21
C SER A 53 10.55 -12.08 11.34
N LYS A 54 11.78 -11.58 11.20
CA LYS A 54 12.46 -10.71 12.16
C LYS A 54 12.53 -9.25 11.70
N MET A 55 11.99 -8.93 10.52
CA MET A 55 11.94 -7.54 10.07
C MET A 55 10.96 -6.73 10.92
N LEU A 56 11.25 -5.45 11.09
CA LEU A 56 10.30 -4.53 11.71
C LEU A 56 9.12 -4.28 10.78
N PRO A 57 7.89 -4.13 11.32
CA PRO A 57 6.77 -3.61 10.55
C PRO A 57 7.06 -2.16 10.10
N PRO A 58 6.34 -1.64 9.10
CA PRO A 58 6.45 -0.23 8.75
C PRO A 58 5.95 0.65 9.89
N GLU A 59 6.64 1.77 10.09
CA GLU A 59 6.20 2.81 11.02
C GLU A 59 4.82 3.36 10.60
N PRO A 60 3.89 3.59 11.54
CA PRO A 60 2.57 4.13 11.21
C PRO A 60 2.63 5.45 10.45
N ALA A 61 3.55 6.33 10.83
CA ALA A 61 3.76 7.62 10.16
C ALA A 61 4.10 7.47 8.66
N LEU A 62 4.82 6.40 8.28
CA LEU A 62 5.12 6.14 6.86
C LEU A 62 3.86 5.76 6.08
N LEU A 63 2.98 4.95 6.69
CA LEU A 63 1.71 4.56 6.07
C LEU A 63 0.78 5.78 5.91
N GLU A 64 0.72 6.64 6.93
CA GLU A 64 -0.04 7.90 6.89
C GLU A 64 0.49 8.86 5.83
N GLU A 65 1.82 9.02 5.74
CA GLU A 65 2.45 9.83 4.68
C GLU A 65 2.07 9.29 3.30
N MET A 66 2.19 7.98 3.09
CA MET A 66 1.80 7.35 1.83
C MET A 66 0.31 7.54 1.53
N GLN A 67 -0.58 7.42 2.52
CA GLN A 67 -2.02 7.62 2.36
C GLN A 67 -2.34 9.06 1.92
N ALA A 68 -1.68 10.06 2.51
CA ALA A 68 -1.89 11.45 2.14
C ALA A 68 -1.66 11.69 0.63
N MET A 69 -0.71 10.98 0.02
CA MET A 69 -0.44 11.06 -1.42
C MET A 69 -1.60 10.52 -2.28
N PHE A 70 -2.34 9.53 -1.80
CA PHE A 70 -3.56 9.04 -2.49
C PHE A 70 -4.69 10.07 -2.37
N SER A 71 -4.84 10.68 -1.20
CA SER A 71 -5.83 11.74 -0.96
C SER A 71 -5.58 12.96 -1.86
N GLU A 72 -4.33 13.38 -2.06
CA GLU A 72 -3.95 14.44 -3.00
C GLU A 72 -4.37 14.15 -4.46
N LYS A 73 -4.52 12.87 -4.80
CA LYS A 73 -4.96 12.40 -6.11
C LYS A 73 -6.45 12.09 -6.17
N ASN A 74 -7.21 12.40 -5.12
CA ASN A 74 -8.62 12.07 -4.97
C ASN A 74 -8.90 10.56 -5.07
N ILE A 75 -7.96 9.72 -4.61
CA ILE A 75 -8.13 8.27 -4.56
C ILE A 75 -8.46 7.89 -3.11
N ASP A 76 -9.59 7.22 -2.91
CA ASP A 76 -9.96 6.67 -1.60
C ASP A 76 -8.97 5.57 -1.20
N CYS A 77 -8.24 5.81 -0.12
CA CYS A 77 -7.20 4.92 0.36
C CYS A 77 -7.39 4.63 1.85
N ALA A 78 -7.61 3.35 2.19
CA ALA A 78 -7.70 2.90 3.57
C ALA A 78 -6.36 2.36 4.08
N LEU A 79 -6.06 2.61 5.35
CA LEU A 79 -4.93 2.00 6.05
C LEU A 79 -5.37 0.73 6.78
N ARG A 80 -4.54 -0.31 6.70
CA ARG A 80 -4.68 -1.52 7.52
C ARG A 80 -3.42 -1.77 8.33
N TYR A 81 -3.55 -1.47 9.62
CA TYR A 81 -2.64 -1.88 10.67
C TYR A 81 -3.10 -3.23 11.21
N ASN A 82 -2.28 -4.26 11.05
CA ASN A 82 -2.57 -5.55 11.68
C ASN A 82 -1.87 -5.57 13.04
N ASN A 83 -2.57 -5.12 14.09
CA ASN A 83 -2.19 -5.35 15.49
C ASN A 83 -2.20 -6.86 15.82
#